data_AF-A0A517TIG5-F1
#
_entry.id   AF-A0A517TIG5-F1
#
_cell.length_a   1.000
_cell.length_b   1.000
_cell.length_c   1.000
_cell.angle_alpha   90.00
_cell.angle_beta   90.00
_cell.angle_gamma   90.00
#
_symmetry.space_group_name_H-M   'P 1'
#
loop_
_entity.id
_entity.type
_entity.pdbx_description
1 polymer ?
#
loop_
_entity_poly.entity_id
_entity_poly.type
_entity_poly.pdbx_seq_one_letter_code
_entity_poly.pdbx_strand_id
1 'polypeptide(L)' 'MRAKFGVVEQELDETLLWLELLADAQIVPADRLEPLRQEADELIRIMSPASND' A
#
# COMPACT_ATOMS: atom_id res chain seq x y z
N MET A 1 -18.55 4.67 9.93
CA MET A 1 -17.19 4.16 10.25
C MET A 1 -16.65 3.22 9.18
N ARG A 2 -17.39 2.22 8.69
CA ARG A 2 -16.95 1.34 7.57
C ARG A 2 -16.52 2.07 6.28
N ALA A 3 -17.20 3.16 5.91
CA ALA A 3 -16.87 3.92 4.71
C ALA A 3 -15.46 4.54 4.72
N LYS A 4 -14.90 4.87 5.89
CA LYS A 4 -13.56 5.48 5.99
C LYS A 4 -12.45 4.45 5.83
N PHE A 5 -12.67 3.22 6.32
CA PHE A 5 -11.70 2.13 6.17
C PHE A 5 -11.60 1.63 4.73
N GLY A 6 -12.73 1.55 4.01
CA GLY A 6 -12.71 1.19 2.58
C GLY A 6 -12.02 2.23 1.70
N VAL A 7 -12.09 3.52 2.05
CA VAL A 7 -11.32 4.56 1.34
C VAL A 7 -9.83 4.40 1.63
N VAL A 8 -9.43 4.16 2.88
CA VAL A 8 -8.01 3.98 3.23
C VAL A 8 -7.39 2.77 2.52
N GLU A 9 -8.14 1.67 2.37
CA GLU A 9 -7.70 0.50 1.61
C GLU A 9 -7.46 0.83 0.13
N GLN A 10 -8.39 1.56 -0.51
CA GLN A 10 -8.23 2.02 -1.89
C GLN A 10 -7.02 2.95 -2.07
N GLU A 11 -6.82 3.90 -1.15
CA GLU A 11 -5.69 4.83 -1.21
C GLU A 11 -4.34 4.10 -1.02
N LEU A 12 -4.30 3.03 -0.22
CA LEU A 12 -3.12 2.19 -0.06
C LEU A 12 -2.83 1.36 -1.32
N ASP A 13 -3.86 0.77 -1.93
CA ASP A 13 -3.73 0.03 -3.20
C ASP A 13 -3.23 0.95 -4.33
N GLU A 14 -3.78 2.17 -4.44
CA GLU A 14 -3.33 3.17 -5.40
C GLU A 14 -1.88 3.61 -5.13
N THR A 15 -1.50 3.76 -3.86
CA THR A 15 -0.12 4.09 -3.48
C THR A 15 0.86 3.00 -3.92
N LEU A 16 0.54 1.72 -3.66
CA LEU A 16 1.35 0.59 -4.09
C LEU A 16 1.52 0.55 -5.62
N LEU A 17 0.43 0.78 -6.36
CA LEU A 17 0.47 0.88 -7.82
C LEU A 17 1.44 1.99 -8.28
N TRP A 18 1.41 3.16 -7.67
CA TRP A 18 2.35 4.24 -8.02
C TRP A 18 3.81 3.88 -7.72
N LEU A 19 4.07 3.21 -6.59
CA LEU A 19 5.43 2.75 -6.26
C LEU A 19 5.95 1.75 -7.30
N GLU A 20 5.12 0.82 -7.75
CA GLU A 20 5.45 -0.13 -8.83
C GLU A 20 5.75 0.60 -10.14
N LEU A 21 4.88 1.53 -10.56
CA LEU A 21 5.09 2.31 -11.78
C LEU A 21 6.37 3.16 -11.73
N LEU A 22 6.73 3.72 -10.58
CA LEU A 22 7.96 4.49 -10.39
C LEU A 22 9.21 3.61 -10.50
N ALA A 23 9.16 2.39 -9.97
CA ALA A 23 10.23 1.40 -10.11
C ALA A 23 10.38 0.95 -11.56
N ASP A 24 9.28 0.59 -12.22
CA ASP A 24 9.24 0.09 -13.59
C ASP A 24 9.70 1.14 -14.60
N ALA A 25 9.32 2.40 -14.39
CA ALA A 25 9.78 3.53 -15.20
C ALA A 25 11.24 3.93 -14.93
N GLN A 26 11.92 3.26 -13.98
CA GLN A 26 13.29 3.57 -13.55
C GLN A 26 13.48 5.01 -13.06
N ILE A 27 12.40 5.65 -12.61
CA ILE A 27 12.42 7.02 -12.06
C ILE A 27 13.01 7.00 -10.65
N VAL A 28 12.66 5.98 -9.86
CA VAL A 28 13.22 5.74 -8.53
C VAL A 28 13.74 4.30 -8.46
N PRO A 29 14.96 4.07 -7.94
CA PRO A 29 15.47 2.73 -7.68
C PRO A 29 14.53 1.94 -6.76
N ALA A 30 14.24 0.68 -7.11
CA ALA A 30 13.30 -0.17 -6.39
C ALA A 30 13.70 -0.40 -4.91
N ASP A 31 14.99 -0.49 -4.63
CA ASP A 31 15.54 -0.63 -3.27
C ASP A 31 15.18 0.57 -2.36
N ARG A 32 14.98 1.76 -2.92
CA ARG A 32 14.52 2.94 -2.19
C ARG A 32 13.02 2.96 -1.94
N LEU A 33 12.25 2.20 -2.73
CA LEU A 33 10.79 2.10 -2.60
C LEU A 33 10.37 0.93 -1.71
N GLU A 34 11.23 -0.08 -1.54
CA GLU A 34 10.94 -1.27 -0.74
C GLU A 34 10.49 -0.96 0.71
N PRO A 35 11.11 -0.03 1.46
CA PRO A 35 10.63 0.32 2.80
C PRO A 35 9.21 0.90 2.79
N LEU A 36 8.85 1.65 1.73
CA LEU A 36 7.51 2.26 1.59
C LEU A 36 6.46 1.21 1.23
N ARG A 37 6.82 0.25 0.37
CA ARG A 37 5.94 -0.91 0.07
C ARG A 37 5.68 -1.72 1.33
N GLN A 38 6.72 -1.96 2.13
CA GLN A 38 6.60 -2.69 3.39
C GLN A 38 5.71 -1.96 4.40
N GLU A 39 5.86 -0.64 4.54
CA GLU A 39 4.97 0.18 5.39
C GLU A 39 3.51 0.12 4.91
N ALA A 40 3.26 0.22 3.60
CA ALA A 40 1.91 0.12 3.05
C ALA A 40 1.28 -1.26 3.34
N ASP A 41 2.03 -2.35 3.22
CA ASP A 41 1.57 -3.71 3.59
C ASP A 41 1.23 -3.82 5.08
N GLU A 42 1.99 -3.17 5.96
CA GLU A 42 1.71 -3.12 7.39
C GLU A 42 0.43 -2.34 7.69
N LEU A 43 0.23 -1.20 7.01
CA LEU A 43 -0.99 -0.39 7.11
C LEU A 43 -2.22 -1.16 6.63
N ILE A 44 -2.13 -1.90 5.53
CA ILE A 44 -3.23 -2.75 5.04
C ILE A 44 -3.63 -3.77 6.11
N ARG A 45 -2.65 -4.43 6.77
CA ARG A 45 -2.93 -5.40 7.85
C ARG A 45 -3.57 -4.77 9.08
N ILE A 46 -3.21 -3.53 9.41
CA ILE A 46 -3.80 -2.79 10.54
C ILE A 46 -5.23 -2.36 10.22
N MET A 47 -5.47 -1.91 9.00
CA MET A 47 -6.77 -1.36 8.57
C MET A 47 -7.78 -2.46 8.22
N SER A 48 -7.30 -3.60 7.73
CA SER A 48 -8.09 -4.78 7.41
C SER A 48 -7.56 -5.97 8.22
N PRO A 49 -7.74 -5.97 9.56
CA PRO A 49 -7.50 -7.17 10.34
C PRO A 49 -8.54 -8.17 9.86
N ALA A 50 -8.11 -9.16 9.06
CA ALA A 50 -8.97 -10.22 8.62
C ALA A 50 -9.79 -10.71 9.81
N SER A 51 -11.11 -10.69 9.64
CA SER A 51 -12.00 -11.47 10.49
C SER A 51 -11.42 -12.88 10.53
N ASN A 52 -11.08 -13.34 11.73
CA ASN A 52 -10.61 -14.70 11.95
C ASN A 52 -11.76 -15.65 11.55
N ASP A 53 -11.63 -16.22 10.35
CA ASP A 53 -12.56 -17.17 9.70
C ASP A 53 -13.96 -16.64 9.32
#